data_AF-A0AA87IBM3-F1
#
_entry.id   AF-A0AA87IBM3-F1
#
_cell.length_a   1.000
_cell.length_b   1.000
_cell.length_c   1.000
_cell.angle_alpha   90.00
_cell.angle_beta   90.00
_cell.angle_gamma   90.00
#
_symmetry.space_group_name_H-M   'P 1'
#
loop_
_entity.id
_entity.type
_entity.pdbx_description
1 polymer ?
#
loop_
_entity_poly.entity_id
_entity_poly.type
_entity_poly.pdbx_seq_one_letter_code
_entity_poly.pdbx_strand_id
1 'polypeptide(L)'
;MASQQVAGAQAKGVYAFMKHFALNDQETNRLSELATWANEQSIREIYLKPFEMSVKQGGAGAVMSAFNYIGMEWGGSHSGLLNTVLRGEWGFRGMVLTIMKYLKRRKLAAAASAPADAPVKA
;
A
#
# COMPACT_ATOMS: atom_id res chain seq x y z
N MET A 1 10.18 -8.27 12.35
CA MET A 1 9.38 -9.48 12.01
C MET A 1 8.98 -9.51 10.55
N ALA A 2 8.16 -8.59 10.06
CA ALA A 2 7.65 -8.61 8.68
C ALA A 2 8.75 -8.65 7.60
N SER A 3 9.80 -7.83 7.70
CA SER A 3 10.92 -7.83 6.76
C SER A 3 11.58 -9.21 6.60
N GLN A 4 11.79 -9.93 7.71
CA GLN A 4 12.38 -11.27 7.71
C GLN A 4 11.45 -12.32 7.11
N GLN A 5 10.14 -12.20 7.35
CA GLN A 5 9.14 -13.08 6.71
C GLN A 5 9.10 -12.87 5.19
N VAL A 6 9.16 -11.62 4.74
CA VAL A 6 9.22 -11.28 3.31
C VAL A 6 10.49 -11.87 2.68
N ALA A 7 11.65 -11.63 3.29
CA ALA A 7 12.93 -12.15 2.80
C ALA A 7 12.93 -13.69 2.73
N GLY A 8 12.38 -14.35 3.76
CA GLY A 8 12.24 -15.80 3.79
C GLY A 8 11.34 -16.35 2.68
N ALA A 9 10.20 -15.70 2.40
CA ALA A 9 9.32 -16.08 1.30
C ALA A 9 9.99 -15.86 -0.06
N GLN A 10 10.67 -14.73 -0.23
CA GLN A 10 11.39 -14.39 -1.46
C GLN A 10 12.51 -15.40 -1.76
N ALA A 11 13.24 -15.86 -0.73
CA ALA A 11 14.27 -16.89 -0.87
C ALA A 11 13.72 -18.25 -1.35
N LYS A 12 12.40 -18.47 -1.25
CA LYS A 12 11.71 -19.65 -1.77
C LYS A 12 11.01 -19.39 -3.11
N GLY A 13 11.23 -18.23 -3.72
CA GLY A 13 10.60 -17.85 -4.99
C GLY A 13 9.11 -17.50 -4.87
N VAL A 14 8.62 -17.19 -3.67
CA VAL A 14 7.21 -16.88 -3.43
C VAL A 14 7.05 -15.42 -3.02
N TYR A 15 6.02 -14.76 -3.55
CA TYR A 15 5.70 -13.39 -3.19
C TYR A 15 4.91 -13.32 -1.88
N ALA A 16 5.45 -12.62 -0.89
CA ALA A 16 4.71 -12.24 0.31
C ALA A 16 4.01 -10.89 0.07
N PHE A 17 2.69 -10.86 0.21
CA PHE A 17 1.90 -9.63 0.18
C PHE A 17 1.90 -8.98 1.56
N MET A 18 2.60 -7.86 1.71
CA MET A 18 2.45 -7.03 2.90
C MET A 18 1.10 -6.31 2.88
N LYS A 19 0.36 -6.40 4.00
CA LYS A 19 -1.03 -5.95 4.12
C LYS A 19 -1.33 -5.46 5.54
N HIS A 20 -2.29 -4.56 5.75
CA HIS A 20 -3.03 -3.79 4.75
C HIS A 20 -2.42 -2.39 4.67
N PHE A 21 -2.04 -1.94 3.47
CA PHE A 21 -1.31 -0.69 3.27
C PHE A 21 -2.29 0.47 2.98
N ALA A 22 -2.55 1.41 3.89
CA ALA A 22 -2.09 1.53 5.29
C ALA A 22 -3.24 2.04 6.20
N LEU A 23 -2.99 2.15 7.52
CA LEU A 23 -3.93 2.69 8.53
C LEU A 23 -5.27 1.94 8.67
N ASN A 24 -5.26 0.62 8.45
CA ASN A 24 -6.44 -0.24 8.59
C ASN A 24 -6.44 -0.98 9.94
N ASP A 25 -6.50 -0.22 11.03
CA ASP A 25 -6.30 -0.73 12.40
C ASP A 25 -7.59 -1.03 13.16
N GLN A 26 -8.75 -0.84 12.53
CA GLN A 26 -10.04 -1.23 13.08
C GLN A 26 -10.90 -1.96 12.06
N GLU A 27 -11.77 -2.85 12.55
CA GLU A 27 -12.69 -3.62 11.72
C GLU A 27 -14.03 -2.89 11.52
N THR A 28 -14.49 -2.17 12.54
CA THR A 28 -15.76 -1.45 12.51
C THR A 28 -15.78 -0.48 11.32
N ASN A 29 -16.74 -0.68 10.42
CA ASN A 29 -16.95 0.11 9.22
C ASN A 29 -15.77 0.19 8.24
N ARG A 30 -14.74 -0.66 8.34
CA ARG A 30 -13.63 -0.64 7.35
C ARG A 30 -14.12 -0.89 5.93
N LEU A 31 -15.22 -1.63 5.78
CA LEU A 31 -15.88 -1.87 4.50
C LEU A 31 -16.94 -0.81 4.14
N SER A 32 -17.27 0.10 5.04
CA SER A 32 -18.38 1.06 4.95
C SER A 32 -17.85 2.49 5.09
N GLU A 33 -16.82 2.81 4.30
CA GLU A 33 -16.26 4.16 4.15
C GLU A 33 -15.71 4.79 5.45
N LEU A 34 -15.09 3.97 6.30
CA LEU A 34 -14.27 4.48 7.41
C LEU A 34 -13.16 5.40 6.89
N ALA A 35 -13.12 6.63 7.40
CA ALA A 35 -12.02 7.58 7.20
C ALA A 35 -11.11 7.64 8.42
N THR A 36 -9.85 7.28 8.22
CA THR A 36 -8.81 7.36 9.25
C THR A 36 -8.04 8.65 9.10
N TRP A 37 -7.91 9.42 10.19
CA TRP A 37 -7.19 10.69 10.23
C TRP A 37 -5.99 10.58 11.16
N ALA A 38 -4.84 11.03 10.67
CA ALA A 38 -3.61 11.11 11.44
C ALA A 38 -2.74 12.23 10.85
N ASN A 39 -1.86 12.80 11.67
CA ASN A 39 -0.85 13.73 11.16
C ASN A 39 0.25 12.95 10.41
N GLU A 40 0.99 13.65 9.54
CA GLU A 40 2.03 13.01 8.73
C GLU A 40 3.11 12.35 9.60
N GLN A 41 3.50 12.98 10.71
CA GLN A 41 4.52 12.42 11.60
C GLN A 41 4.13 11.02 12.11
N SER A 42 2.92 10.86 12.65
CA SER A 42 2.40 9.58 13.12
C SER A 42 2.28 8.57 11.98
N ILE A 43 1.85 9.00 10.79
CA ILE A 43 1.80 8.15 9.60
C ILE A 43 3.19 7.59 9.30
N ARG A 44 4.22 8.45 9.23
CA ARG A 44 5.60 8.09 8.87
C ARG A 44 6.28 7.22 9.93
N GLU A 45 6.19 7.62 11.19
CA GLU A 45 6.95 7.02 12.28
C GLU A 45 6.33 5.73 12.82
N ILE A 46 5.01 5.60 12.75
CA ILE A 46 4.28 4.48 13.35
C ILE A 46 3.71 3.57 12.26
N TYR A 47 2.77 4.07 11.47
CA TYR A 47 1.96 3.22 10.58
C TYR A 47 2.74 2.74 9.36
N LEU A 48 3.61 3.58 8.81
CA LEU A 48 4.38 3.27 7.60
C LEU A 48 5.72 2.60 7.89
N LYS A 49 6.28 2.78 9.09
CA LYS A 49 7.61 2.25 9.43
C LYS A 49 7.78 0.74 9.20
N PRO A 50 6.85 -0.15 9.62
CA PRO A 50 7.01 -1.58 9.36
C PRO A 50 6.93 -1.94 7.87
N PHE A 51 6.15 -1.20 7.08
CA PHE A 51 6.07 -1.37 5.63
C PHE A 51 7.33 -0.89 4.93
N GLU A 52 7.87 0.27 5.33
CA GLU A 52 9.15 0.79 4.85
C GLU A 52 10.26 -0.25 5.04
N MET A 53 10.37 -0.83 6.24
CA MET A 53 11.37 -1.87 6.54
C MET A 53 11.16 -3.11 5.68
N SER A 54 9.90 -3.52 5.44
CA SER A 54 9.59 -4.68 4.60
C SER A 54 9.99 -4.46 3.14
N VAL A 55 9.86 -3.24 2.62
CA VAL A 55 10.31 -2.86 1.28
C VAL A 55 11.83 -2.76 1.23
N LYS A 56 12.43 -1.92 2.07
CA LYS A 56 13.87 -1.57 1.99
C LYS A 56 14.81 -2.68 2.46
N GLN A 57 14.40 -3.46 3.46
CA GLN A 57 15.24 -4.51 4.06
C GLN A 57 14.77 -5.91 3.67
N GLY A 58 13.45 -6.11 3.56
CA GLY A 58 12.85 -7.41 3.28
C GLY A 58 12.76 -7.77 1.80
N GLY A 59 12.92 -6.80 0.89
CA GLY A 59 12.80 -7.03 -0.56
C GLY A 59 11.36 -7.25 -1.03
N ALA A 60 10.37 -6.68 -0.33
CA ALA A 60 8.96 -6.87 -0.67
C ALA A 60 8.65 -6.51 -2.12
N GLY A 61 8.10 -7.47 -2.87
CA GLY A 61 7.67 -7.31 -4.26
C GLY A 61 6.14 -7.21 -4.44
N ALA A 62 5.37 -7.30 -3.36
CA ALA A 62 3.92 -7.32 -3.42
C ALA A 62 3.28 -6.63 -2.21
N VAL A 63 2.31 -5.75 -2.46
CA VAL A 63 1.56 -4.99 -1.43
C VAL A 63 0.07 -5.16 -1.66
N MET A 64 -0.72 -5.23 -0.59
CA MET A 64 -2.17 -5.17 -0.66
C MET A 64 -2.68 -3.88 -0.02
N SER A 65 -3.49 -3.13 -0.75
CA SER A 65 -4.04 -1.86 -0.27
C SER A 65 -5.03 -2.05 0.87
N ALA A 66 -5.20 -1.01 1.68
CA ALA A 66 -6.17 -0.94 2.75
C ALA A 66 -7.61 -0.70 2.27
N PHE A 67 -8.56 -0.96 3.18
CA PHE A 67 -9.99 -0.74 2.93
C PHE A 67 -10.44 0.68 3.26
N ASN A 68 -9.88 1.25 4.32
CA ASN A 68 -10.24 2.58 4.82
C ASN A 68 -9.77 3.69 3.86
N TYR A 69 -10.34 4.86 4.09
CA TYR A 69 -9.83 6.12 3.59
C TYR A 69 -8.76 6.65 4.54
N ILE A 70 -7.81 7.38 3.98
CA ILE A 70 -6.82 8.15 4.72
C ILE A 70 -7.15 9.61 4.41
N GLY A 71 -7.70 10.30 5.40
CA GLY A 71 -8.41 11.55 5.16
C GLY A 71 -9.58 11.35 4.19
N MET A 72 -9.55 12.07 3.06
CA MET A 72 -10.63 12.06 2.06
C MET A 72 -10.42 11.07 0.92
N GLU A 73 -9.25 10.43 0.83
CA GLU A 73 -8.90 9.56 -0.29
C GLU A 73 -8.81 8.10 0.15
N TRP A 74 -9.36 7.20 -0.65
CA TRP A 74 -9.30 5.77 -0.35
C TRP A 74 -7.86 5.27 -0.43
N GLY A 75 -7.40 4.47 0.54
CA GLY A 75 -6.01 4.01 0.59
C GLY A 75 -5.55 3.25 -0.66
N GLY A 76 -6.46 2.56 -1.35
CA GLY A 76 -6.15 1.89 -2.63
C GLY A 76 -6.09 2.79 -3.87
N SER A 77 -6.46 4.06 -3.75
CA SER A 77 -6.25 5.08 -4.80
C SER A 77 -5.39 6.26 -4.35
N HIS A 78 -4.83 6.24 -3.14
CA HIS A 78 -4.13 7.38 -2.58
C HIS A 78 -2.76 7.61 -3.24
N SER A 79 -2.68 8.57 -4.17
CA SER A 79 -1.46 8.82 -4.97
C SER A 79 -0.24 9.19 -4.12
N GLY A 80 -0.43 10.04 -3.09
CA GLY A 80 0.64 10.37 -2.14
C GLY A 80 1.23 9.12 -1.45
N LEU A 81 0.39 8.16 -1.08
CA LEU A 81 0.83 6.93 -0.42
C LEU A 81 1.48 5.96 -1.42
N LEU A 82 0.82 5.71 -2.56
CA LEU A 82 1.22 4.66 -3.51
C LEU A 82 2.36 5.11 -4.43
N ASN A 83 2.35 6.35 -4.91
CA ASN A 83 3.32 6.84 -5.88
C ASN A 83 4.42 7.66 -5.22
N THR A 84 4.09 8.62 -4.35
CA THR A 84 5.11 9.46 -3.71
C THR A 84 5.91 8.64 -2.70
N VAL A 85 5.26 8.06 -1.69
CA VAL A 85 5.96 7.35 -0.62
C VAL A 85 6.45 5.97 -1.08
N LEU A 86 5.54 5.07 -1.46
CA LEU A 86 5.88 3.68 -1.73
C LEU A 86 6.82 3.53 -2.94
N ARG A 87 6.50 4.13 -4.10
CA ARG A 87 7.33 4.02 -5.31
C ARG A 87 8.46 5.05 -5.38
N GLY A 88 8.18 6.31 -5.04
CA GLY A 88 9.15 7.40 -5.12
C GLY A 88 10.21 7.29 -4.04
N GLU A 89 9.82 7.47 -2.79
CA GLU A 89 10.76 7.53 -1.66
C GLU A 89 11.36 6.17 -1.30
N TRP A 90 10.58 5.09 -1.37
CA TRP A 90 11.06 3.76 -0.96
C TRP A 90 11.56 2.89 -2.11
N GLY A 91 11.36 3.31 -3.36
CA GLY A 91 11.84 2.57 -4.53
C GLY A 91 11.08 1.27 -4.82
N PHE A 92 9.85 1.08 -4.31
CA PHE A 92 9.08 -0.13 -4.59
C PHE A 92 8.76 -0.25 -6.10
N ARG A 93 9.07 -1.41 -6.69
CA ARG A 93 8.81 -1.72 -8.11
C ARG A 93 7.94 -2.97 -8.30
N GLY A 94 7.34 -3.45 -7.22
CA GLY A 94 6.45 -4.61 -7.25
C GLY A 94 5.01 -4.28 -7.66
N MET A 95 4.13 -5.24 -7.37
CA MET A 95 2.70 -5.16 -7.65
C MET A 95 1.90 -4.68 -6.43
N VAL A 96 0.88 -3.87 -6.69
CA VAL A 96 -0.12 -3.47 -5.68
C VAL A 96 -1.45 -4.14 -6.01
N LEU A 97 -1.92 -5.00 -5.12
CA LEU A 97 -3.20 -5.66 -5.22
C LEU A 97 -4.28 -4.86 -4.49
N THR A 98 -5.33 -4.50 -5.22
CA THR A 98 -6.53 -3.90 -4.64
C THR A 98 -7.40 -4.95 -4.02
N ILE A 99 -7.96 -4.64 -2.85
CA ILE A 99 -8.82 -5.58 -2.14
C ILE A 99 -10.21 -5.76 -2.77
N MET A 100 -10.74 -6.98 -2.69
CA MET A 100 -11.89 -7.51 -3.46
C MET A 100 -13.15 -6.63 -3.45
N LYS A 101 -13.49 -5.95 -2.33
CA LYS A 101 -14.74 -5.17 -2.25
C LYS A 101 -14.79 -4.00 -3.25
N TYR A 102 -13.64 -3.41 -3.59
CA TYR A 102 -13.56 -2.20 -4.41
C TYR A 102 -13.27 -2.48 -5.88
N LEU A 103 -13.60 -3.67 -6.40
CA LEU A 103 -13.52 -3.97 -7.84
C LEU A 103 -14.26 -2.94 -8.71
N LYS A 104 -15.35 -2.34 -8.22
CA LYS A 104 -16.07 -1.26 -8.92
C LYS A 104 -15.27 0.06 -9.01
N ARG A 105 -14.25 0.25 -8.16
CA ARG A 105 -13.34 1.40 -8.16
C ARG A 105 -12.00 1.13 -8.85
N ARG A 106 -11.94 0.07 -9.67
CA ARG A 106 -10.75 -0.33 -10.45
C ARG A 106 -10.10 0.80 -11.25
N LYS A 107 -10.88 1.71 -11.82
CA LYS A 107 -10.34 2.85 -12.59
C LYS A 107 -9.52 3.80 -11.71
N LEU A 108 -10.03 4.14 -10.52
CA LEU A 108 -9.33 4.98 -9.55
C LEU A 108 -8.06 4.29 -9.05
N ALA A 109 -8.15 2.98 -8.75
CA ALA A 109 -7.00 2.22 -8.31
C ALA A 109 -5.91 2.07 -9.38
N ALA A 110 -6.31 1.87 -10.65
CA ALA A 110 -5.37 1.74 -11.76
C ALA A 110 -4.56 3.02 -11.96
N ALA A 111 -5.21 4.19 -11.87
CA ALA A 111 -4.54 5.48 -11.97
C ALA A 111 -3.52 5.69 -10.83
N ALA A 112 -3.86 5.29 -9.61
CA ALA A 112 -3.01 5.48 -8.45
C ALA A 112 -1.89 4.44 -8.30
N SER A 113 -2.02 3.27 -8.92
CA SER A 113 -1.04 2.18 -8.86
C SER A 113 -0.12 2.12 -10.07
N ALA A 114 -0.38 2.94 -11.10
CA ALA A 114 0.46 3.06 -12.29
C ALA A 114 1.89 3.48 -11.92
N PRO A 115 2.93 2.81 -12.45
CA PRO A 115 4.30 3.28 -12.28
C PRO A 115 4.44 4.70 -12.86
N ALA A 116 5.26 5.55 -12.23
CA ALA A 116 5.50 6.93 -12.69
C ALA A 116 6.00 7.00 -14.13
N ASP A 117 6.61 5.91 -14.61
CA ASP A 117 7.21 5.77 -15.94
C ASP A 117 6.25 5.09 -16.94
N ALA A 118 5.00 4.82 -16.56
CA ALA A 118 4.02 4.21 -17.44
C ALA A 118 3.65 5.19 -18.57
N PRO A 119 3.67 4.75 -19.84
CA PRO A 119 3.24 5.61 -20.94
C PRO A 119 1.79 6.04 -20.69
N VAL A 120 1.56 7.35 -20.69
CA VAL A 120 0.21 7.93 -20.70
C VAL A 120 -0.44 7.44 -21.99
N LYS A 121 -1.38 6.51 -21.89
CA LYS A 121 -2.20 6.15 -23.04
C LYS A 121 -3.08 7.35 -23.35
N ALA A 122 -2.83 7.95 -24.52
CA ALA A 122 -3.72 8.90 -25.18
C ALA A 122 -5.09 8.26 -25.46
#